data_AF-A0A7J6VAS8-F1
#
_entry.id   AF-A0A7J6VAS8-F1
#
_cell.length_a   1.000
_cell.length_b   1.000
_cell.length_c   1.000
_cell.angle_alpha   90.00
_cell.angle_beta   90.00
_cell.angle_gamma   90.00
#
_symmetry.space_group_name_H-M   'P 1'
#
loop_
_entity.id
_entity.type
_entity.pdbx_description
1 polymer ?
#
loop_
_entity_poly.entity_id
_entity_poly.type
_entity_poly.pdbx_seq_one_letter_code
_entity_poly.pdbx_strand_id
1 'polypeptide(L)'
;MEVVKFLATLLMIVGIVTVLNNQEVLSQQCKGDVEGLIRECAQYVQRPGPKTRPSQGCCNVIKKVDVPCACKRITKEVEQIISMEKVFYVLKSCGGNMRRGTKCGRILVFTNQAVLVAEKDCLCDIPGIKAHCFDFIQIIGPDVLPSSECCGIIRGVDVACICKSATDEFKQTISMSRFSVVARLCGNPGKCF
;
A
#
# COMPACT_ATOMS: atom_id res chain seq x y z
N MET A 1 14.43 6.25 58.07
CA MET A 1 14.02 6.97 56.84
C MET A 1 14.60 6.32 55.58
N GLU A 2 15.85 5.86 55.61
CA GLU A 2 16.49 5.12 54.51
C GLU A 2 15.68 3.89 54.06
N VAL A 3 15.26 3.03 55.00
CA VAL A 3 14.52 1.78 54.70
C VAL A 3 13.17 2.05 54.02
N VAL A 4 12.48 3.12 54.41
CA VAL A 4 11.19 3.52 53.82
C VAL A 4 11.38 4.02 52.39
N LYS A 5 12.49 4.72 52.10
CA LYS A 5 12.86 5.14 50.75
C LYS A 5 13.21 3.94 49.86
N PHE A 6 13.93 2.95 50.39
CA PHE A 6 14.26 1.71 49.68
C PHE A 6 13.02 0.87 49.35
N LEU A 7 12.06 0.77 50.27
CA LEU A 7 10.79 0.07 50.01
C LEU A 7 9.93 0.83 48.99
N ALA A 8 9.90 2.17 49.06
CA ALA A 8 9.17 2.99 48.10
C ALA A 8 9.75 2.92 46.68
N THR A 9 11.08 2.91 46.53
CA THR A 9 11.73 2.75 45.21
C THR A 9 11.47 1.37 44.62
N LEU A 10 11.54 0.30 45.42
CA LEU A 10 11.22 -1.05 44.96
C LEU A 10 9.76 -1.18 44.47
N LEU A 11 8.80 -0.59 45.19
CA LEU A 11 7.38 -0.62 44.81
C LEU A 11 7.11 0.19 43.52
N MET A 12 7.80 1.32 43.31
CA MET A 12 7.71 2.10 42.08
C MET A 12 8.29 1.34 40.88
N ILE A 13 9.41 0.64 41.05
CA ILE A 13 10.01 -0.17 39.97
C ILE A 13 9.08 -1.33 39.60
N VAL A 14 8.51 -2.03 40.58
CA VAL A 14 7.54 -3.12 40.33
C VAL A 14 6.28 -2.58 39.65
N GLY A 15 5.79 -1.41 40.06
CA GLY A 15 4.64 -0.75 39.42
C GLY A 15 4.90 -0.33 37.97
N ILE A 16 6.10 0.14 37.64
CA ILE A 16 6.47 0.47 36.25
C ILE A 16 6.60 -0.81 35.40
N VAL A 17 7.18 -1.89 35.95
CA VAL A 17 7.31 -3.17 35.24
C VAL A 17 5.94 -3.81 34.97
N THR A 18 4.97 -3.71 35.89
CA THR A 18 3.61 -4.23 35.66
C THR A 18 2.81 -3.40 34.67
N VAL A 19 3.04 -2.08 34.58
CA VAL A 19 2.42 -1.21 33.56
C VAL A 19 3.03 -1.43 32.17
N LEU A 20 4.33 -1.73 32.07
CA LEU A 20 4.98 -2.11 30.81
C LEU A 20 4.62 -3.52 30.33
N ASN A 21 4.19 -4.41 31.24
CA ASN A 21 3.65 -5.74 30.89
C ASN A 21 2.20 -5.72 30.39
N ASN A 22 1.54 -4.56 30.37
CA ASN A 22 0.21 -4.38 29.77
C ASN A 22 0.25 -3.91 28.32
N GLN A 23 1.41 -3.99 27.66
CA GLN A 23 1.36 -4.26 26.24
C GLN A 23 0.94 -5.72 26.10
N GLU A 24 -0.33 -5.92 25.74
CA GLU A 24 -0.70 -7.05 24.89
C GLU A 24 0.16 -6.96 23.63
N VAL A 25 1.40 -7.45 23.75
CA VAL A 25 2.20 -7.92 22.64
C VAL A 25 1.44 -9.14 22.13
N LEU A 26 0.34 -8.88 21.41
CA LEU A 26 -0.30 -9.80 20.48
C LEU A 26 0.67 -10.00 19.30
N SER A 27 1.88 -10.45 19.61
CA SER A 27 2.83 -11.07 18.70
C SER A 27 2.68 -12.58 18.81
N GLN A 28 1.44 -13.07 18.75
CA GLN A 28 1.21 -14.27 17.95
C GLN A 28 1.31 -13.83 16.50
N GLN A 29 2.56 -13.67 16.06
CA GLN A 29 2.97 -13.55 14.67
C GLN A 29 2.15 -14.58 13.90
N CYS A 30 1.17 -14.12 13.10
CA CYS A 30 0.21 -14.98 12.38
C CYS A 30 0.97 -16.19 11.86
N LYS A 31 0.72 -17.40 12.41
CA LYS A 31 1.62 -18.57 12.34
C LYS A 31 2.59 -18.50 11.14
N GLY A 32 3.75 -17.88 11.37
CA GLY A 32 4.91 -17.85 10.46
C GLY A 32 4.90 -16.98 9.19
N ASP A 33 3.98 -16.02 8.93
CA ASP A 33 3.71 -15.69 7.51
C ASP A 33 3.84 -14.23 7.01
N VAL A 34 3.98 -13.22 7.88
CA VAL A 34 4.05 -11.81 7.40
C VAL A 34 5.38 -11.51 6.70
N GLU A 35 6.48 -12.01 7.24
CA GLU A 35 7.81 -11.84 6.62
C GLU A 35 7.91 -12.63 5.31
N GLY A 36 7.33 -13.83 5.26
CA GLY A 36 7.22 -14.63 4.03
C GLY A 36 6.39 -13.92 2.96
N LEU A 37 5.28 -13.26 3.34
CA LEU A 37 4.48 -12.44 2.44
C LEU A 37 5.28 -11.25 1.89
N ILE A 38 6.02 -10.54 2.73
CA ILE A 38 6.84 -9.42 2.27
C ILE A 38 7.91 -9.93 1.29
N ARG A 39 8.65 -10.96 1.68
CA ARG A 39 9.75 -11.52 0.89
C ARG A 39 9.29 -12.06 -0.46
N GLU A 40 8.22 -12.84 -0.47
CA GLU A 40 7.79 -13.55 -1.68
C GLU A 40 6.79 -12.75 -2.52
N CYS A 41 5.94 -11.91 -1.89
CA CYS A 41 4.80 -11.27 -2.53
C CYS A 41 4.91 -9.75 -2.73
N ALA A 42 5.81 -9.02 -2.05
CA ALA A 42 5.82 -7.55 -2.07
C ALA A 42 5.86 -6.95 -3.48
N GLN A 43 6.72 -7.49 -4.37
CA GLN A 43 6.85 -7.02 -5.75
C GLN A 43 5.57 -7.15 -6.58
N TYR A 44 4.67 -8.09 -6.24
CA TYR A 44 3.41 -8.31 -6.95
C TYR A 44 2.28 -7.43 -6.42
N VAL A 45 2.44 -6.87 -5.22
CA VAL A 45 1.39 -6.08 -4.55
C VAL A 45 1.75 -4.60 -4.36
N GLN A 46 3.01 -4.21 -4.53
CA GLN A 46 3.43 -2.81 -4.50
C GLN A 46 2.65 -1.97 -5.52
N ARG A 47 2.38 -0.70 -5.21
CA ARG A 47 1.64 0.18 -6.13
C ARG A 47 2.31 0.34 -7.50
N PRO A 48 3.62 0.67 -7.59
CA PRO A 48 4.27 0.89 -8.87
C PRO A 48 4.26 -0.35 -9.77
N GLY A 49 4.25 -0.12 -11.09
CA GLY A 49 4.34 -1.16 -12.10
C GLY A 49 3.02 -1.91 -12.39
N PRO A 50 3.03 -2.82 -13.36
CA PRO A 50 1.82 -3.52 -13.80
C PRO A 50 1.37 -4.62 -12.83
N LYS A 51 0.14 -5.13 -13.03
CA LYS A 51 -0.31 -6.40 -12.46
C LYS A 51 0.45 -7.55 -13.13
N THR A 52 1.20 -8.33 -12.36
CA THR A 52 1.99 -9.47 -12.86
C THR A 52 1.59 -10.75 -12.13
N ARG A 53 1.64 -11.88 -12.84
CA ARG A 53 1.29 -13.18 -12.27
C ARG A 53 2.25 -13.52 -11.11
N PRO A 54 1.75 -13.88 -9.92
CA PRO A 54 2.60 -14.20 -8.77
C PRO A 54 3.46 -15.44 -9.01
N SER A 55 4.64 -15.46 -8.38
CA SER A 55 5.52 -16.63 -8.36
C SER A 55 4.89 -17.79 -7.59
N GLN A 56 5.40 -19.00 -7.83
CA GLN A 56 5.02 -20.17 -7.03
C GLN A 56 5.37 -19.98 -5.55
N GLY A 57 6.50 -19.31 -5.24
CA GLY A 57 6.89 -18.96 -3.88
C GLY A 57 5.83 -18.11 -3.18
N CYS A 58 5.39 -17.03 -3.83
CA CYS A 58 4.32 -16.18 -3.32
C CYS A 58 3.01 -16.97 -3.13
N CYS A 59 2.62 -17.81 -4.11
CA CYS A 59 1.41 -18.61 -3.96
C CYS A 59 1.48 -19.66 -2.84
N ASN A 60 2.67 -20.20 -2.53
CA ASN A 60 2.83 -21.15 -1.44
C ASN A 60 2.62 -20.49 -0.07
N VAL A 61 3.02 -19.23 0.07
CA VAL A 61 2.77 -18.39 1.25
C VAL A 61 1.27 -18.05 1.33
N ILE A 62 0.68 -17.54 0.24
CA ILE A 62 -0.74 -17.17 0.19
C ILE A 62 -1.69 -18.33 0.55
N LYS A 63 -1.34 -19.58 0.23
CA LYS A 63 -2.17 -20.74 0.60
C LYS A 63 -2.15 -21.08 2.09
N LYS A 64 -1.14 -20.61 2.83
CA LYS A 64 -0.93 -20.88 4.26
C LYS A 64 -1.37 -19.72 5.14
N VAL A 65 -1.51 -18.53 4.57
CA VAL A 65 -1.81 -17.30 5.32
C VAL A 65 -3.18 -17.34 5.97
N ASP A 66 -3.22 -16.98 7.25
CA ASP A 66 -4.44 -16.56 7.93
C ASP A 66 -4.79 -15.14 7.47
N VAL A 67 -5.63 -15.04 6.43
CA VAL A 67 -6.05 -13.77 5.82
C VAL A 67 -6.65 -12.81 6.87
N PRO A 68 -7.62 -13.20 7.73
CA PRO A 68 -8.08 -12.35 8.81
C PRO A 68 -6.98 -11.80 9.73
N CYS A 69 -5.98 -12.62 10.07
CA CYS A 69 -4.85 -12.17 10.89
C CYS A 69 -3.94 -11.19 10.13
N ALA A 70 -3.60 -11.50 8.87
CA ALA A 70 -2.77 -10.64 8.03
C ALA A 70 -3.43 -9.27 7.79
N CYS A 71 -4.75 -9.23 7.66
CA CYS A 71 -5.52 -8.00 7.49
C CYS A 71 -5.40 -7.02 8.67
N LYS A 72 -5.17 -7.51 9.89
CA LYS A 72 -4.94 -6.63 11.06
C LYS A 72 -3.62 -5.86 10.97
N ARG A 73 -2.73 -6.22 10.05
CA ARG A 73 -1.44 -5.56 9.82
C ARG A 73 -1.47 -4.55 8.67
N ILE A 74 -2.57 -4.48 7.92
CA ILE A 74 -2.75 -3.46 6.88
C ILE A 74 -3.20 -2.18 7.56
N THR A 75 -2.23 -1.33 7.90
CA THR A 75 -2.44 0.03 8.40
C THR A 75 -2.62 1.01 7.23
N LYS A 76 -2.98 2.26 7.51
CA LYS A 76 -3.09 3.31 6.48
C LYS A 76 -1.77 3.54 5.75
N GLU A 77 -0.65 3.43 6.44
CA GLU A 77 0.69 3.58 5.87
C GLU A 77 1.02 2.41 4.92
N VAL A 78 0.63 1.19 5.29
CA VAL A 78 0.77 0.03 4.41
C VAL A 78 -0.09 0.19 3.14
N GLU A 79 -1.31 0.70 3.27
CA GLU A 79 -2.17 1.00 2.11
C GLU A 79 -1.60 2.06 1.17
N GLN A 80 -0.68 2.92 1.63
CA GLN A 80 -0.01 3.90 0.77
C GLN A 80 1.06 3.27 -0.12
N ILE A 81 1.60 2.10 0.26
CA ILE A 81 2.69 1.44 -0.48
C ILE A 81 2.22 0.21 -1.27
N ILE A 82 1.10 -0.41 -0.90
CA ILE A 82 0.53 -1.56 -1.62
C ILE A 82 -0.77 -1.20 -2.37
N SER A 83 -1.00 -1.86 -3.50
CA SER A 83 -2.26 -1.80 -4.25
C SER A 83 -3.18 -2.92 -3.79
N MET A 84 -4.31 -2.52 -3.20
CA MET A 84 -5.35 -3.45 -2.75
C MET A 84 -5.96 -4.27 -3.90
N GLU A 85 -5.99 -3.70 -5.11
CA GLU A 85 -6.39 -4.43 -6.32
C GLU A 85 -5.40 -5.55 -6.65
N LYS A 86 -4.09 -5.26 -6.56
CA LYS A 86 -3.04 -6.27 -6.79
C LYS A 86 -3.04 -7.34 -5.71
N VAL A 87 -3.26 -6.97 -4.44
CA VAL A 87 -3.44 -7.93 -3.34
C VAL A 87 -4.58 -8.91 -3.66
N PHE A 88 -5.72 -8.40 -4.13
CA PHE A 88 -6.84 -9.25 -4.53
C PHE A 88 -6.51 -10.13 -5.74
N TYR A 89 -5.82 -9.59 -6.74
CA TYR A 89 -5.37 -10.35 -7.90
C TYR A 89 -4.45 -11.51 -7.51
N VAL A 90 -3.49 -11.28 -6.62
CA VAL A 90 -2.57 -12.32 -6.09
C VAL A 90 -3.35 -13.38 -5.31
N LEU A 91 -4.21 -12.97 -4.37
CA LEU A 91 -5.05 -13.88 -3.59
C LEU A 91 -5.88 -14.79 -4.50
N LYS A 92 -6.57 -14.22 -5.48
CA LYS A 92 -7.40 -14.97 -6.43
C LYS A 92 -6.56 -15.89 -7.31
N SER A 93 -5.44 -15.41 -7.83
CA SER A 93 -4.56 -16.18 -8.73
C SER A 93 -3.92 -17.38 -8.04
N CYS A 94 -3.65 -17.27 -6.75
CA CYS A 94 -3.05 -18.33 -5.95
C CYS A 94 -4.09 -19.29 -5.31
N GLY A 95 -5.39 -18.99 -5.42
CA GLY A 95 -6.45 -19.77 -4.80
C GLY A 95 -6.53 -19.58 -3.28
N GLY A 96 -6.20 -18.39 -2.78
CA GLY A 96 -6.28 -18.05 -1.36
C GLY A 96 -7.72 -18.05 -0.84
N ASN A 97 -7.88 -18.46 0.43
CA ASN A 97 -9.19 -18.51 1.08
C ASN A 97 -9.53 -17.15 1.70
N MET A 98 -10.50 -16.45 1.12
CA MET A 98 -11.05 -15.24 1.71
C MET A 98 -12.50 -15.47 2.14
N ARG A 99 -12.74 -15.47 3.45
CA ARG A 99 -14.10 -15.64 3.98
C ARG A 99 -14.93 -14.42 3.60
N ARG A 100 -16.19 -14.64 3.20
CA ARG A 100 -17.18 -13.57 3.02
C ARG A 100 -17.28 -12.72 4.31
N GLY A 101 -17.42 -11.41 4.14
CA GLY A 101 -17.46 -10.41 5.21
C GLY A 101 -16.09 -9.97 5.75
N THR A 102 -14.97 -10.47 5.22
CA THR A 102 -13.63 -10.08 5.71
C THR A 102 -13.32 -8.63 5.38
N LYS A 103 -13.07 -7.81 6.41
CA LYS A 103 -12.55 -6.43 6.28
C LYS A 103 -11.02 -6.44 6.34
N CYS A 104 -10.39 -5.80 5.37
CA CYS A 104 -8.93 -5.74 5.24
C CYS A 104 -8.52 -4.35 4.77
N GLY A 105 -8.22 -3.45 5.70
CA GLY A 105 -8.08 -2.02 5.36
C GLY A 105 -9.35 -1.49 4.65
N ARG A 106 -9.18 -0.81 3.51
CA ARG A 106 -10.24 -0.32 2.62
C ARG A 106 -10.93 -1.42 1.77
N ILE A 107 -10.56 -2.69 1.90
CA ILE A 107 -11.26 -3.82 1.25
C ILE A 107 -12.37 -4.37 2.15
N LEU A 108 -13.55 -4.58 1.56
CA LEU A 108 -14.63 -5.38 2.15
C LEU A 108 -15.04 -6.52 1.21
N VAL A 109 -14.78 -7.77 1.57
CA VAL A 109 -15.15 -8.90 0.70
C VAL A 109 -16.58 -9.35 0.94
N PHE A 110 -17.52 -8.83 0.17
CA PHE A 110 -18.94 -9.20 0.29
C PHE A 110 -19.34 -10.45 -0.52
N THR A 111 -18.59 -10.87 -1.54
CA THR A 111 -18.87 -12.08 -2.34
C THR A 111 -17.57 -12.75 -2.84
N ASN A 112 -17.67 -13.77 -3.71
CA ASN A 112 -16.51 -14.32 -4.46
C ASN A 112 -15.82 -13.27 -5.37
N GLN A 113 -16.33 -12.03 -5.38
CA GLN A 113 -15.65 -10.81 -5.80
C GLN A 113 -15.40 -9.92 -4.58
N ALA A 114 -14.15 -9.47 -4.41
CA ALA A 114 -13.86 -8.37 -3.50
C ALA A 114 -14.59 -7.13 -4.01
N VAL A 115 -15.52 -6.64 -3.19
CA VAL A 115 -15.98 -5.27 -3.34
C VAL A 115 -14.87 -4.44 -2.70
N LEU A 116 -13.96 -3.92 -3.53
CA LEU A 116 -13.21 -2.74 -3.10
C LEU A 116 -14.30 -1.78 -2.62
N VAL A 117 -14.28 -1.36 -1.35
CA VAL A 117 -15.15 -0.26 -0.94
C VAL A 117 -14.73 0.85 -1.86
N ALA A 118 -15.64 1.15 -2.79
CA ALA A 118 -15.33 1.95 -3.95
C ALA A 118 -15.12 3.37 -3.45
N GLU A 119 -13.87 3.71 -3.18
CA GLU A 119 -13.35 4.98 -3.59
C GLU A 119 -12.42 4.70 -4.76
N LYS A 120 -12.69 5.33 -5.90
CA LYS A 120 -11.83 5.29 -7.10
C LYS A 120 -10.53 6.06 -6.81
N ASP A 121 -9.74 5.61 -5.85
CA ASP A 121 -8.56 6.33 -5.39
C ASP A 121 -7.34 6.00 -6.24
N CYS A 122 -7.38 6.40 -7.51
CA CYS A 122 -6.17 6.66 -8.30
C CYS A 122 -5.32 7.81 -7.70
N LEU A 123 -5.84 8.50 -6.68
CA LEU A 123 -5.10 9.46 -5.86
C LEU A 123 -3.98 8.81 -5.05
N CYS A 124 -3.92 7.49 -4.94
CA CYS A 124 -2.81 6.86 -4.23
C CYS A 124 -1.52 6.77 -5.06
N ASP A 125 -1.60 6.98 -6.38
CA ASP A 125 -0.42 6.98 -7.26
C ASP A 125 0.24 8.36 -7.34
N ILE A 126 -0.47 9.39 -6.87
CA ILE A 126 -0.04 10.79 -6.80
C ILE A 126 1.30 10.97 -6.08
N PRO A 127 1.57 10.38 -4.90
CA PRO A 127 2.84 10.57 -4.22
C PRO A 127 4.02 10.02 -5.02
N GLY A 128 3.86 8.86 -5.67
CA GLY A 128 4.88 8.28 -6.55
C GLY A 128 5.13 9.14 -7.79
N ILE A 129 4.06 9.67 -8.40
CA ILE A 129 4.15 10.61 -9.52
C ILE A 129 4.88 11.90 -9.07
N LYS A 130 4.57 12.44 -7.89
CA LYS A 130 5.28 13.62 -7.34
C LYS A 130 6.73 13.31 -6.97
N ALA A 131 7.06 12.11 -6.53
CA ALA A 131 8.44 11.77 -6.16
C ALA A 131 9.36 11.61 -7.38
N HIS A 132 8.87 11.00 -8.46
CA HIS A 132 9.73 10.56 -9.57
C HIS A 132 9.44 11.24 -10.91
N CYS A 133 8.28 11.88 -11.05
CA CYS A 133 7.87 12.52 -12.31
C CYS A 133 7.74 14.05 -12.22
N PHE A 134 7.90 14.64 -11.02
CA PHE A 134 7.59 16.06 -10.77
C PHE A 134 8.28 17.03 -11.74
N ASP A 135 9.58 16.84 -11.97
CA ASP A 135 10.37 17.72 -12.85
C ASP A 135 9.82 17.79 -14.28
N PHE A 136 9.15 16.73 -14.74
CA PHE A 136 8.57 16.60 -16.08
C PHE A 136 7.13 17.08 -16.17
N ILE A 137 6.41 17.13 -15.05
CA ILE A 137 4.96 17.42 -15.01
C ILE A 137 4.63 18.76 -14.35
N GLN A 138 5.59 19.43 -13.70
CA GLN A 138 5.41 20.76 -13.13
C GLN A 138 5.05 21.81 -14.20
N ILE A 139 4.39 22.90 -13.79
CA ILE A 139 3.90 23.95 -14.70
C ILE A 139 5.05 24.65 -15.45
N ILE A 140 6.17 24.89 -14.76
CA ILE A 140 7.37 25.50 -15.31
C ILE A 140 8.52 24.51 -15.12
N GLY A 141 8.87 23.77 -16.17
CA GLY A 141 9.95 22.79 -16.12
C GLY A 141 10.60 22.62 -17.49
N PRO A 142 11.84 22.09 -17.54
CA PRO A 142 12.52 21.84 -18.81
C PRO A 142 11.74 20.84 -19.67
N ASP A 143 11.70 21.05 -20.99
CA ASP A 143 11.12 20.10 -21.94
C ASP A 143 12.10 18.94 -22.20
N VAL A 144 12.29 18.12 -21.17
CA VAL A 144 13.20 16.95 -21.16
C VAL A 144 12.41 15.64 -21.16
N LEU A 145 13.01 14.59 -21.71
CA LEU A 145 12.43 13.26 -21.72
C LEU A 145 12.28 12.69 -20.29
N PRO A 146 11.18 11.99 -19.99
CA PRO A 146 10.96 11.40 -18.68
C PRO A 146 12.00 10.32 -18.36
N SER A 147 12.40 10.22 -17.09
CA SER A 147 13.32 9.18 -16.63
C SER A 147 12.70 7.78 -16.77
N SER A 148 13.56 6.75 -16.83
CA SER A 148 13.12 5.35 -16.83
C SER A 148 12.31 5.00 -15.58
N GLU A 149 12.67 5.58 -14.43
CA GLU A 149 11.93 5.45 -13.17
C GLU A 149 10.54 6.07 -13.26
N CYS A 150 10.44 7.31 -13.76
CA CYS A 150 9.15 7.96 -13.99
C CYS A 150 8.26 7.10 -14.90
N CYS A 151 8.81 6.61 -16.03
CA CYS A 151 8.05 5.73 -16.91
C CYS A 151 7.69 4.37 -16.30
N GLY A 152 8.49 3.85 -15.36
CA GLY A 152 8.14 2.65 -14.59
C GLY A 152 6.86 2.85 -13.77
N ILE A 153 6.70 4.03 -13.18
CA ILE A 153 5.49 4.41 -12.43
C ILE A 153 4.33 4.65 -13.37
N ILE A 154 4.52 5.50 -14.39
CA ILE A 154 3.47 5.90 -15.32
C ILE A 154 2.83 4.71 -16.04
N ARG A 155 3.58 3.64 -16.35
CA ARG A 155 3.01 2.41 -16.94
C ARG A 155 2.05 1.64 -16.02
N GLY A 156 2.16 1.82 -14.71
CA GLY A 156 1.27 1.19 -13.72
C GLY A 156 0.04 2.03 -13.36
N VAL A 157 -0.05 3.25 -13.88
CA VAL A 157 -1.07 4.24 -13.50
C VAL A 157 -2.30 4.17 -14.41
N ASP A 158 -3.49 4.33 -13.84
CA ASP A 158 -4.70 4.62 -14.61
C ASP A 158 -4.75 6.11 -14.95
N VAL A 159 -4.16 6.47 -16.08
CA VAL A 159 -4.06 7.86 -16.54
C VAL A 159 -5.45 8.48 -16.65
N ALA A 160 -6.43 7.77 -17.20
CA ALA A 160 -7.79 8.30 -17.36
C ALA A 160 -8.50 8.54 -16.01
N CYS A 161 -8.24 7.70 -15.01
CA CYS A 161 -8.72 7.93 -13.64
C CYS A 161 -8.06 9.17 -13.04
N ILE A 162 -6.73 9.31 -13.12
CA ILE A 162 -6.03 10.48 -12.57
C ILE A 162 -6.55 11.77 -13.22
N CYS A 163 -6.70 11.79 -14.55
CA CYS A 163 -7.24 12.96 -15.25
C CYS A 163 -8.65 13.35 -14.77
N LYS A 164 -9.48 12.37 -14.36
CA LYS A 164 -10.85 12.60 -13.87
C LYS A 164 -10.91 12.96 -12.39
N SER A 165 -10.02 12.40 -11.58
CA SER A 165 -10.03 12.53 -10.13
C SER A 165 -9.08 13.62 -9.61
N ALA A 166 -8.23 14.21 -10.46
CA ALA A 166 -7.38 15.34 -10.11
C ALA A 166 -8.23 16.56 -9.70
N THR A 167 -8.28 16.84 -8.39
CA THR A 167 -8.88 18.03 -7.80
C THR A 167 -8.00 19.27 -8.01
N ASP A 168 -8.50 20.45 -7.64
CA ASP A 168 -7.81 21.73 -7.88
C ASP A 168 -6.44 21.84 -7.18
N GLU A 169 -6.23 21.13 -6.07
CA GLU A 169 -4.93 21.05 -5.39
C GLU A 169 -3.85 20.38 -6.27
N PHE A 170 -4.23 19.38 -7.08
CA PHE A 170 -3.31 18.71 -8.00
C PHE A 170 -3.00 19.57 -9.23
N LYS A 171 -4.02 20.26 -9.76
CA LYS A 171 -3.88 21.18 -10.89
C LYS A 171 -3.03 22.41 -10.56
N GLN A 172 -2.95 22.80 -9.29
CA GLN A 172 -2.13 23.93 -8.85
C GLN A 172 -0.63 23.62 -8.84
N THR A 173 -0.22 22.36 -8.68
CA THR A 173 1.20 21.97 -8.62
C THR A 173 1.70 21.33 -9.91
N ILE A 174 0.85 20.59 -10.62
CA ILE A 174 1.25 19.86 -11.83
C ILE A 174 0.38 20.22 -13.03
N SER A 175 1.02 20.34 -14.18
CA SER A 175 0.38 20.58 -15.47
C SER A 175 -0.20 19.28 -16.03
N MET A 176 -1.53 19.23 -16.13
CA MET A 176 -2.24 18.08 -16.70
C MET A 176 -1.90 17.84 -18.18
N SER A 177 -1.60 18.90 -18.94
CA SER A 177 -1.15 18.76 -20.32
C SER A 177 0.22 18.09 -20.39
N ARG A 178 1.16 18.50 -19.52
CA ARG A 178 2.48 17.85 -19.41
C ARG A 178 2.38 16.42 -18.93
N PHE A 179 1.52 16.14 -17.93
CA PHE A 179 1.25 14.77 -17.50
C PHE A 179 0.74 13.88 -18.66
N SER A 180 -0.18 14.38 -19.49
CA SER A 180 -0.64 13.67 -20.69
C SER A 180 0.49 13.41 -21.69
N VAL A 181 1.42 14.34 -21.86
CA VAL A 181 2.58 14.15 -22.76
C VAL A 181 3.50 13.07 -22.21
N VAL A 182 3.86 13.14 -20.92
CA VAL A 182 4.69 12.13 -20.24
C VAL A 182 4.05 10.74 -20.32
N ALA A 183 2.73 10.65 -20.11
CA ALA A 183 1.97 9.41 -20.23
C ALA A 183 2.12 8.75 -21.61
N ARG A 184 2.01 9.54 -22.69
CA ARG A 184 2.23 9.06 -24.06
C ARG A 184 3.67 8.62 -24.30
N LEU A 185 4.64 9.42 -23.86
CA LEU A 185 6.07 9.11 -24.01
C LEU A 185 6.46 7.81 -23.28
N CYS A 186 5.84 7.53 -22.13
CA CYS A 186 6.06 6.30 -21.38
C CYS A 186 5.28 5.08 -21.90
N GLY A 187 4.50 5.24 -22.98
CA GLY A 187 3.72 4.15 -23.59
C GLY A 187 2.42 3.82 -22.87
N ASN A 188 1.88 4.75 -22.06
CA ASN A 188 0.58 4.60 -21.39
C ASN A 188 -0.35 5.77 -21.78
N PRO A 189 -0.82 5.84 -23.04
CA PRO A 189 -1.64 6.95 -23.50
C PRO A 189 -3.04 6.90 -22.85
N GLY A 190 -3.30 7.84 -21.95
CA GLY A 190 -4.66 8.10 -21.42
C GLY A 190 -5.21 9.44 -21.92
N LYS A 191 -6.52 9.63 -21.78
CA LYS A 191 -7.21 10.86 -22.16
C LYS A 191 -7.32 11.80 -20.95
N CYS A 192 -6.45 12.81 -20.89
CA CYS A 192 -6.66 14.01 -20.09
C CYS A 192 -7.22 15.08 -21.01
N PHE A 193 -8.56 15.20 -21.04
CA PHE A 193 -9.35 16.08 -21.91
C PHE A 193 -9.36 15.71 -23.40
#